data_AF-A0A838KN02-F1
#
_entry.id   AF-A0A838KN02-F1
#
_cell.length_a   1.000
_cell.length_b   1.000
_cell.length_c   1.000
_cell.angle_alpha   90.00
_cell.angle_beta   90.00
_cell.angle_gamma   90.00
#
_symmetry.space_group_name_H-M   'P 1'
#
loop_
_entity.id
_entity.type
_entity.pdbx_description
1 polymer ?
#
loop_
_entity_poly.entity_id
_entity_poly.type
_entity_poly.pdbx_seq_one_letter_code
_entity_poly.pdbx_strand_id
1 'polypeptide(L)'
;VVPDSCTVGINHRFAPDRSEAEAEAHLREVFDGFSVTVADSASGALPGLDRPAAAAFLEAVGGTASPKFGWTDVARFSALGVPAVNFGPGNPELAHTQAEHVPLAHLRSCLEALQSWLA
;
A
#
# COMPACT_ATOMS: atom_id res chain seq x y z
N VAL A 1 40.30 2.46 18.19
CA VAL A 1 40.03 3.11 16.88
C VAL A 1 38.63 3.70 16.95
N VAL A 2 38.43 4.96 16.59
CA VAL A 2 37.11 5.61 16.50
C VAL A 2 36.68 5.58 15.02
N PRO A 3 35.46 5.16 14.67
CA PRO A 3 35.01 5.12 13.27
C PRO A 3 34.90 6.54 12.69
N ASP A 4 35.28 6.68 11.43
CA ASP A 4 35.30 7.95 10.69
C ASP A 4 33.97 8.24 9.95
N SER A 5 33.12 7.22 9.75
CA SER A 5 31.85 7.35 9.04
C SER A 5 30.78 6.35 9.50
N CYS A 6 29.51 6.69 9.23
CA CYS A 6 28.33 5.85 9.47
C CYS A 6 27.29 6.15 8.39
N THR A 7 26.53 5.14 7.96
CA THR A 7 25.40 5.29 7.04
C THR A 7 24.16 4.71 7.68
N VAL A 8 23.02 5.39 7.53
CA VAL A 8 21.73 4.96 8.07
C VAL A 8 20.74 4.80 6.93
N GLY A 9 20.10 3.64 6.87
CA GLY A 9 18.97 3.41 5.97
C GLY A 9 17.67 3.89 6.61
N ILE A 10 16.94 4.76 5.94
CA ILE A 10 15.65 5.28 6.40
C ILE A 10 14.55 4.79 5.45
N ASN A 11 13.53 4.12 5.99
CA ASN A 11 12.31 3.82 5.26
C ASN A 11 11.23 4.83 5.65
N HIS A 12 10.93 5.77 4.76
CA HIS A 12 9.88 6.77 4.98
C HIS A 12 8.60 6.35 4.26
N ARG A 13 7.51 6.19 5.01
CA ARG A 13 6.17 5.94 4.46
C ARG A 13 5.37 7.21 4.55
N PHE A 14 4.84 7.67 3.42
CA PHE A 14 4.00 8.85 3.33
C PHE A 14 2.61 8.48 2.79
N ALA A 15 1.62 9.28 3.18
CA ALA A 15 0.24 9.09 2.76
C ALA A 15 0.06 9.49 1.28
N PRO A 16 -0.94 8.93 0.57
CA PRO A 16 -1.13 9.15 -0.87
C PRO A 16 -1.58 10.56 -1.26
N ASP A 17 -1.77 11.45 -0.29
CA ASP A 17 -1.99 12.89 -0.49
C ASP A 17 -0.68 13.67 -0.71
N ARG A 18 0.48 13.00 -0.60
CA ARG A 18 1.81 13.56 -0.87
C ARG A 18 2.46 12.91 -2.09
N SER A 19 3.15 13.73 -2.86
CA SER A 19 4.02 13.29 -3.94
C SER A 19 5.37 12.79 -3.41
N GLU A 20 6.07 12.01 -4.24
CA GLU A 20 7.44 11.55 -3.95
C GLU A 20 8.40 12.74 -3.75
N ALA A 21 8.21 13.82 -4.52
CA ALA A 21 9.03 15.02 -4.40
C ALA A 21 8.82 15.75 -3.06
N GLU A 22 7.56 15.86 -2.59
CA GLU A 22 7.26 16.43 -1.27
C GLU A 22 7.82 15.55 -0.13
N ALA A 23 7.72 14.23 -0.27
CA ALA A 23 8.29 13.29 0.69
C ALA A 23 9.83 13.37 0.75
N GLU A 24 10.50 13.45 -0.41
CA GLU A 24 11.95 13.66 -0.47
C GLU A 24 12.35 15.01 0.14
N ALA A 25 11.65 16.10 -0.22
CA ALA A 25 11.92 17.43 0.32
C ALA A 25 11.82 17.45 1.85
N HIS A 26 10.79 16.80 2.40
CA HIS A 26 10.63 16.65 3.85
C HIS A 26 11.81 15.92 4.49
N LEU A 27 12.29 14.83 3.89
CA LEU A 27 13.47 14.11 4.41
C LEU A 27 14.73 14.98 4.35
N ARG A 28 14.92 15.76 3.29
CA ARG A 28 16.07 16.67 3.18
C ARG A 28 16.02 17.80 4.22
N GLU A 29 14.84 18.29 4.56
CA GLU A 29 14.64 19.25 5.65
C GLU A 29 14.96 18.61 7.02
N VAL A 30 14.42 17.43 7.30
CA VAL A 30 14.61 16.71 8.57
C VAL A 30 16.08 16.35 8.79
N PHE A 31 16.80 16.00 7.73
CA PHE A 31 18.22 15.62 7.77
C PHE A 31 19.14 16.72 7.26
N ASP A 32 18.77 17.99 7.44
CA ASP A 32 19.65 19.12 7.13
C ASP A 32 21.03 18.95 7.79
N GLY A 33 22.08 19.29 7.06
CA GLY A 33 23.48 19.05 7.47
C GLY A 33 24.02 17.65 7.20
N PHE A 34 23.22 16.70 6.70
CA PHE A 34 23.68 15.37 6.27
C PHE A 34 23.50 15.15 4.76
N SER A 35 24.33 14.29 4.17
CA SER A 35 24.15 13.85 2.79
C SER A 35 22.99 12.85 2.70
N VAL A 36 21.96 13.17 1.92
CA VAL A 36 20.81 12.30 1.67
C VAL A 36 20.82 11.80 0.22
N THR A 37 20.81 10.48 0.06
CA THR A 37 20.69 9.77 -1.22
C THR A 37 19.39 8.97 -1.23
N VAL A 38 18.55 9.17 -2.24
CA VAL A 38 17.35 8.36 -2.46
C VAL A 38 17.76 7.04 -3.09
N ALA A 39 17.56 5.93 -2.36
CA ALA A 39 17.86 4.59 -2.86
C ALA A 39 16.70 3.99 -3.65
N ASP A 40 15.46 4.28 -3.24
CA ASP A 40 14.22 3.84 -3.87
C ASP A 40 13.10 4.83 -3.52
N SER A 41 12.11 4.94 -4.40
CA SER A 41 10.92 5.74 -4.18
C SER A 41 9.74 5.14 -4.93
N ALA A 42 8.56 5.18 -4.30
CA ALA A 42 7.33 4.74 -4.92
C ALA A 42 6.16 5.61 -4.44
N SER A 43 5.35 6.06 -5.39
CA SER A 43 4.15 6.84 -5.11
C SER A 43 3.10 6.03 -4.35
N GLY A 44 2.26 6.73 -3.58
CA GLY A 44 1.08 6.17 -2.96
C GLY A 44 -0.08 5.99 -3.95
N ALA A 45 -1.16 5.36 -3.49
CA ALA A 45 -2.41 5.24 -4.23
C ALA A 45 -3.56 5.78 -3.39
N LEU A 46 -4.36 6.70 -3.96
CA LEU A 46 -5.64 7.07 -3.35
C LEU A 46 -6.63 5.89 -3.48
N PRO A 47 -7.55 5.70 -2.53
CA PRO A 47 -8.42 4.53 -2.49
C PRO A 47 -9.47 4.50 -3.62
N GLY A 48 -9.73 5.65 -4.27
CA GLY A 48 -10.61 5.72 -5.45
C GLY A 48 -12.07 5.32 -5.20
N LEU A 49 -12.56 5.36 -3.95
CA LEU A 49 -13.92 4.95 -3.57
C LEU A 49 -15.02 5.87 -4.11
N ASP A 50 -14.64 7.04 -4.62
CA ASP A 50 -15.50 7.95 -5.39
C ASP A 50 -15.79 7.43 -6.81
N ARG A 51 -15.05 6.41 -7.27
CA ARG A 51 -15.21 5.84 -8.62
C ARG A 51 -16.33 4.81 -8.65
N PRO A 52 -17.25 4.85 -9.64
CA PRO A 52 -18.39 3.93 -9.71
C PRO A 52 -18.03 2.45 -9.60
N ALA A 53 -16.96 2.02 -10.28
CA ALA A 53 -16.51 0.63 -10.24
C ALA A 53 -16.04 0.19 -8.84
N ALA A 54 -15.32 1.05 -8.12
CA ALA A 54 -14.84 0.75 -6.77
C ALA A 54 -15.98 0.79 -5.74
N ALA A 55 -16.94 1.69 -5.89
CA ALA A 55 -18.13 1.75 -5.06
C ALA A 55 -19.01 0.49 -5.22
N ALA A 56 -19.29 0.09 -6.47
CA ALA A 56 -20.03 -1.13 -6.77
C ALA A 56 -19.32 -2.39 -6.24
N PHE A 57 -17.98 -2.41 -6.32
CA PHE A 57 -17.19 -3.50 -5.73
C PHE A 57 -17.33 -3.56 -4.21
N LEU A 58 -17.23 -2.43 -3.52
CA LEU A 58 -17.36 -2.37 -2.07
C LEU A 58 -18.77 -2.81 -1.61
N GLU A 59 -19.81 -2.43 -2.34
CA GLU A 59 -21.18 -2.87 -2.08
C GLU A 59 -21.34 -4.40 -2.24
N ALA A 60 -20.79 -4.97 -3.32
CA ALA A 60 -20.88 -6.41 -3.58
C ALA A 60 -20.06 -7.27 -2.60
N VAL A 61 -18.86 -6.81 -2.22
CA VAL A 61 -18.00 -7.49 -1.24
C VAL A 61 -18.55 -7.35 0.18
N GLY A 62 -19.21 -6.24 0.48
CA GLY A 62 -19.65 -5.88 1.82
C GLY A 62 -18.49 -5.48 2.75
N GLY A 63 -18.84 -4.93 3.91
CA GLY A 63 -17.88 -4.50 4.92
C GLY A 63 -17.42 -3.04 4.79
N THR A 64 -16.33 -2.70 5.47
CA THR A 64 -15.80 -1.33 5.54
C THR A 64 -14.40 -1.27 4.95
N ALA A 65 -14.23 -0.43 3.93
CA ALA A 65 -12.92 -0.18 3.34
C ALA A 65 -11.95 0.35 4.41
N SER A 66 -10.75 -0.21 4.45
CA SER A 66 -9.69 0.15 5.39
C SER A 66 -8.43 0.55 4.63
N PRO A 67 -7.61 1.48 5.15
CA PRO A 67 -6.38 1.89 4.49
C PRO A 67 -5.37 0.73 4.44
N LYS A 68 -4.64 0.63 3.33
CA LYS A 68 -3.48 -0.25 3.20
C LYS A 68 -2.22 0.57 3.50
N PHE A 69 -1.59 0.32 4.65
CA PHE A 69 -0.35 1.01 5.05
C PHE A 69 0.91 0.47 4.38
N GLY A 70 0.84 -0.76 3.84
CA GLY A 70 1.86 -1.31 2.96
C GLY A 70 1.77 -0.72 1.55
N TRP A 71 2.89 -0.72 0.82
CA TRP A 71 2.86 -0.40 -0.61
C TRP A 71 2.45 -1.65 -1.40
N THR A 72 1.61 -1.50 -2.41
CA THR A 72 1.23 -2.58 -3.35
C THR A 72 1.13 -2.01 -4.77
N ASP A 73 1.08 -2.90 -5.77
CA ASP A 73 0.96 -2.51 -7.18
C ASP A 73 -0.32 -1.70 -7.50
N VAL A 74 -1.27 -1.56 -6.56
CA VAL A 74 -2.39 -0.60 -6.66
C VAL A 74 -1.92 0.81 -6.98
N ALA A 75 -0.74 1.23 -6.46
CA ALA A 75 -0.15 2.52 -6.81
C ALA A 75 0.17 2.66 -8.31
N ARG A 76 0.57 1.57 -8.97
CA ARG A 76 0.84 1.57 -10.41
C ARG A 76 -0.43 1.76 -11.23
N PHE A 77 -1.54 1.17 -10.83
CA PHE A 77 -2.84 1.41 -11.47
C PHE A 77 -3.31 2.86 -11.27
N SER A 78 -3.12 3.40 -10.06
CA SER A 78 -3.42 4.80 -9.76
C SER A 78 -2.63 5.77 -10.64
N ALA A 79 -1.34 5.50 -10.88
CA ALA A 79 -0.51 6.29 -11.80
C ALA A 79 -1.02 6.29 -13.25
N LEU A 80 -1.74 5.23 -13.65
CA LEU A 80 -2.40 5.10 -14.95
C LEU A 80 -3.85 5.64 -14.97
N GLY A 81 -4.33 6.19 -13.85
CA GLY A 81 -5.72 6.64 -13.71
C GLY A 81 -6.75 5.51 -13.64
N VAL A 82 -6.30 4.27 -13.42
CA VAL A 82 -7.14 3.08 -13.31
C VAL A 82 -7.55 2.89 -11.84
N PRO A 83 -8.85 2.86 -11.51
CA PRO A 83 -9.30 2.56 -10.16
C PRO A 83 -8.85 1.15 -9.73
N ALA A 84 -8.27 1.02 -8.54
CA ALA A 84 -7.79 -0.25 -8.03
C ALA A 84 -7.93 -0.33 -6.51
N VAL A 85 -8.18 -1.53 -6.00
CA VAL A 85 -8.34 -1.82 -4.57
C VAL A 85 -7.55 -3.07 -4.20
N ASN A 86 -7.13 -3.17 -2.94
CA ASN A 86 -6.56 -4.39 -2.40
C ASN A 86 -7.70 -5.27 -1.86
N PHE A 87 -7.89 -6.45 -2.45
CA PHE A 87 -8.87 -7.42 -1.99
C PHE A 87 -8.33 -8.85 -2.10
N GLY A 88 -8.44 -9.61 -1.03
CA GLY A 88 -7.98 -11.00 -1.00
C GLY A 88 -8.21 -11.67 0.36
N PRO A 89 -8.12 -13.01 0.41
CA PRO A 89 -8.35 -13.78 1.61
C PRO A 89 -7.13 -13.76 2.56
N GLY A 90 -7.38 -13.94 3.86
CA GLY A 90 -6.33 -14.17 4.87
C GLY A 90 -6.00 -12.96 5.72
N ASN A 91 -5.15 -13.17 6.74
CA ASN A 91 -4.64 -12.08 7.58
C ASN A 91 -3.29 -11.59 7.02
N PRO A 92 -3.17 -10.32 6.58
CA PRO A 92 -1.91 -9.79 6.07
C PRO A 92 -0.77 -9.76 7.11
N GLU A 93 -1.06 -9.81 8.40
CA GLU A 93 -0.04 -9.84 9.46
C GLU A 93 0.74 -11.17 9.50
N LEU A 94 0.21 -12.22 8.88
CA LEU A 94 0.89 -13.52 8.79
C LEU A 94 1.86 -13.61 7.62
N ALA A 95 1.85 -12.63 6.71
CA ALA A 95 2.73 -12.63 5.55
C ALA A 95 4.21 -12.70 5.97
N HIS A 96 4.96 -13.60 5.34
CA HIS A 96 6.39 -13.84 5.61
C HIS A 96 6.71 -14.30 7.04
N THR A 97 5.72 -14.78 7.78
CA THR A 97 5.94 -15.42 9.09
C THR A 97 6.08 -16.94 8.91
N GLN A 98 6.69 -17.61 9.89
CA GLN A 98 6.76 -19.09 9.88
C GLN A 98 5.36 -19.76 9.96
N ALA A 99 4.36 -19.02 10.43
CA ALA A 99 2.99 -19.48 10.60
C ALA A 99 2.06 -18.93 9.51
N GLU A 100 2.58 -18.65 8.31
CA GLU A 100 1.77 -18.18 7.19
C GLU A 100 0.74 -19.23 6.77
N HIS A 101 -0.54 -18.92 6.96
CA HIS A 101 -1.66 -19.79 6.59
C HIS A 101 -2.92 -18.96 6.30
N VAL A 102 -3.91 -19.58 5.68
CA VAL A 102 -5.22 -18.98 5.40
C VAL A 102 -6.33 -19.98 5.69
N PRO A 103 -7.41 -19.58 6.39
CA PRO A 103 -8.60 -20.43 6.55
C PRO A 103 -9.26 -20.72 5.20
N LEU A 104 -9.60 -21.99 4.92
CA LEU A 104 -10.29 -22.37 3.67
C LEU A 104 -11.60 -21.63 3.45
N ALA A 105 -12.30 -21.26 4.53
CA ALA A 105 -13.52 -20.45 4.45
C ALA A 105 -13.27 -19.08 3.81
N HIS A 106 -12.13 -18.44 4.09
CA HIS A 106 -11.80 -17.13 3.51
C HIS A 106 -11.65 -17.22 1.98
N LEU A 107 -11.07 -18.31 1.47
CA LEU A 107 -10.94 -18.54 0.02
C LEU A 107 -12.32 -18.60 -0.65
N ARG A 108 -13.27 -19.30 -0.04
CA ARG A 108 -14.64 -19.44 -0.56
C ARG A 108 -15.39 -18.11 -0.54
N SER A 109 -15.35 -17.39 0.58
CA SER A 109 -16.01 -16.08 0.70
C SER A 109 -15.44 -15.04 -0.27
N CYS A 110 -14.11 -15.01 -0.48
CA CYS A 110 -13.52 -14.13 -1.48
C CYS A 110 -13.94 -14.48 -2.91
N LEU A 111 -14.04 -15.77 -3.24
CA LEU A 111 -14.51 -16.22 -4.55
C LEU A 111 -15.98 -15.84 -4.78
N GLU A 112 -16.85 -16.12 -3.80
CA GLU A 112 -18.27 -15.79 -3.85
C GLU A 112 -18.50 -14.27 -4.04
N ALA A 113 -17.75 -13.44 -3.31
CA ALA A 113 -17.82 -11.99 -3.45
C ALA A 113 -17.42 -11.51 -4.87
N LEU A 114 -16.33 -12.07 -5.43
CA LEU A 114 -15.90 -11.75 -6.79
C LEU A 114 -16.91 -12.20 -7.84
N GLN A 115 -17.47 -13.41 -7.68
CA GLN A 115 -18.50 -13.93 -8.60
C GLN A 115 -19.77 -13.08 -8.54
N SER A 116 -20.20 -12.67 -7.34
CA SER A 116 -21.39 -11.83 -7.17
C SER A 116 -21.23 -10.44 -7.80
N TRP A 117 -20.01 -9.89 -7.80
CA TRP A 117 -19.75 -8.58 -8.40
C TRP A 117 -19.67 -8.61 -9.94
N LEU A 118 -19.22 -9.73 -10.51
CA LEU A 118 -18.98 -9.88 -11.95
C LEU A 118 -20.17 -10.45 -12.74
N ALA A 119 -21.20 -10.95 -12.05
CA ALA A 119 -22.41 -11.52 -12.64
C ALA A 119 -23.36 -10.42 -13.17
#